data_AF-K0Y3U9-F1
#
_entry.id   AF-K0Y3U9-F1
#
_cell.length_a   1.000
_cell.length_b   1.000
_cell.length_c   1.000
_cell.angle_alpha   90.00
_cell.angle_beta   90.00
_cell.angle_gamma   90.00
#
_symmetry.space_group_name_H-M   'P 1'
#
loop_
_entity.id
_entity.type
_entity.pdbx_description
1 polymer ?
#
loop_
_entity_poly.entity_id
_entity_poly.type
_entity_poly.pdbx_seq_one_letter_code
_entity_poly.pdbx_strand_id
1 'polypeptide(L)'
;MDKRKVYFIIFLIIIIVCPWFNGKLVESYSSYYVDSKDSGYVFCESNKEDSSSYVIQSYDDEYDDGYIVSIDTDNNYTFDIHTKVGVKIIRKQTGNDAADTYYIENNGFIKFTIDVYNIKTGRKIRTIDMKNKFERLGLDNIQPDSDQEFFITKFNGKNFVCFMVKNSEFSGDRYDDRGRKFYLCLDDMSFYDGELPNEVEYSDSSESIEEYIPIKKLLPKNLITLNIAVKNMFRINDSIYDNKIRIITSVRSLPYNNEKLYTIFPELKDEVAYLKRKNIFANIIFVFPKDIKAEEILELMSPEGHKLVFDGIIVKAEDSYDGLSHQVHSMEELRKYIKPDKE
;
A
#
# COMPACT_ATOMS: atom_id res chain seq x y z
N MET A 1 45.42 16.03 -66.76
CA MET A 1 44.10 15.60 -66.23
C MET A 1 43.26 16.86 -66.04
N ASP A 2 42.11 16.97 -66.72
CA ASP A 2 41.26 18.17 -66.71
C ASP A 2 40.76 18.45 -65.28
N LYS A 3 40.93 19.69 -64.79
CA LYS A 3 40.57 20.08 -63.42
C LYS A 3 39.12 19.72 -63.09
N ARG A 4 38.22 19.75 -64.09
CA ARG A 4 36.81 19.35 -63.91
C ARG A 4 36.63 17.87 -63.60
N LYS A 5 37.46 17.00 -64.18
CA LYS A 5 37.41 15.55 -63.92
C LYS A 5 37.92 15.20 -62.52
N VAL A 6 38.89 15.95 -62.01
CA VAL A 6 39.42 15.77 -60.63
C VAL A 6 38.37 16.16 -59.59
N TYR A 7 37.68 17.30 -59.79
CA TYR A 7 36.59 17.70 -58.90
C TYR A 7 35.41 16.73 -58.93
N PHE A 8 35.06 16.18 -60.11
CA PHE A 8 33.98 15.20 -60.22
C PHE A 8 34.32 13.88 -59.52
N ILE A 9 35.56 13.42 -59.63
CA ILE A 9 36.05 12.20 -58.95
C ILE A 9 36.12 12.41 -57.44
N ILE A 10 36.59 13.56 -56.96
CA ILE A 10 36.60 13.89 -55.52
C ILE A 10 35.17 13.98 -54.97
N PHE A 11 34.23 14.57 -55.72
CA PHE A 11 32.82 14.65 -55.34
C PHE A 11 32.15 13.27 -55.28
N LEU A 12 32.48 12.36 -56.22
CA LEU A 12 31.99 10.98 -56.22
C LEU A 12 32.58 10.14 -55.08
N ILE A 13 33.85 10.34 -54.75
CA ILE A 13 34.50 9.68 -53.61
C ILE A 13 33.91 10.20 -52.29
N ILE A 14 33.59 11.50 -52.18
CA ILE A 14 32.91 12.04 -50.98
C ILE A 14 31.51 11.43 -50.81
N ILE A 15 30.75 11.21 -51.90
CA ILE A 15 29.43 10.56 -51.84
C ILE A 15 29.55 9.06 -51.49
N ILE A 16 30.57 8.36 -51.99
CA ILE A 16 30.77 6.92 -51.75
C ILE A 16 31.39 6.65 -50.37
N VAL A 17 32.21 7.57 -49.85
CA VAL A 17 32.98 7.38 -48.60
C VAL A 17 32.35 8.09 -47.39
N CYS A 18 31.32 8.94 -47.57
CA CYS A 18 30.53 9.45 -46.44
C CYS A 18 29.62 8.35 -45.86
N PRO A 19 29.94 7.76 -44.69
CA PRO A 19 29.02 6.84 -44.00
C PRO A 19 27.88 7.62 -43.33
N TRP A 20 27.93 8.96 -43.39
CA TRP A 20 27.00 9.90 -42.75
C TRP A 20 25.64 10.04 -43.44
N PHE A 21 25.47 9.53 -44.66
CA PHE A 21 24.17 9.54 -45.34
C PHE A 21 23.46 8.18 -45.39
N ASN A 22 24.11 7.11 -44.91
CA ASN A 22 23.39 5.89 -44.54
C ASN A 22 22.86 6.06 -43.11
N GLY A 23 21.92 6.99 -42.95
CA GLY A 23 21.04 6.97 -41.80
C GLY A 23 20.33 5.62 -41.83
N LYS A 24 20.86 4.64 -41.10
CA LYS A 24 20.11 3.44 -40.76
C LYS A 24 18.79 3.94 -40.20
N LEU A 25 17.71 3.71 -40.95
CA LEU A 25 16.36 3.79 -40.40
C LEU A 25 16.40 2.90 -39.16
N VAL A 26 16.38 3.54 -38.00
CA VAL A 26 16.45 2.82 -36.75
C VAL A 26 15.09 2.16 -36.56
N GLU A 27 15.08 0.83 -36.64
CA GLU A 27 13.85 0.05 -36.57
C GLU A 27 13.20 0.24 -35.19
N SER A 28 11.89 0.45 -35.19
CA SER A 28 11.10 0.34 -33.96
C SER A 28 11.13 -1.12 -33.51
N TYR A 29 11.55 -1.38 -32.28
CA TYR A 29 11.40 -2.70 -31.68
C TYR A 29 10.26 -2.66 -30.66
N SER A 30 9.42 -3.69 -30.71
CA SER A 30 8.34 -3.91 -29.75
C SER A 30 8.74 -4.99 -28.76
N SER A 31 8.63 -4.70 -27.47
CA SER A 31 8.67 -5.71 -26.41
C SER A 31 7.26 -5.90 -25.84
N TYR A 32 6.93 -7.14 -25.52
CA TYR A 32 5.73 -7.48 -24.78
C TYR A 32 6.16 -8.04 -23.44
N TYR A 33 5.62 -7.50 -22.36
CA TYR A 33 5.76 -8.10 -21.05
C TYR A 33 4.41 -8.18 -20.35
N VAL A 34 4.33 -9.11 -19.43
CA VAL A 34 3.17 -9.29 -18.58
C VAL A 34 3.61 -9.04 -17.16
N ASP A 35 2.99 -8.06 -16.54
CA ASP A 35 3.18 -7.80 -15.13
C ASP A 35 2.05 -8.46 -14.34
N SER A 36 2.37 -9.04 -13.20
CA SER A 36 1.42 -9.69 -12.32
C SER A 36 1.70 -9.31 -10.89
N LYS A 37 0.65 -8.87 -10.19
CA LYS A 37 0.75 -8.46 -8.80
C LYS A 37 -0.39 -9.10 -8.01
N ASP A 38 0.00 -9.84 -7.00
CA ASP A 38 -0.88 -10.43 -6.01
C ASP A 38 -0.68 -9.70 -4.67
N SER A 39 -1.76 -9.44 -3.94
CA SER A 39 -1.65 -8.84 -2.60
C SER A 39 -1.09 -9.80 -1.56
N GLY A 40 -1.06 -11.09 -1.87
CA GLY A 40 -0.35 -12.10 -1.10
C GLY A 40 -1.04 -12.46 0.22
N TYR A 41 -2.37 -12.49 0.28
CA TYR A 41 -3.07 -12.94 1.49
C TYR A 41 -2.55 -14.33 1.93
N VAL A 42 -2.20 -14.45 3.22
CA VAL A 42 -1.74 -15.71 3.81
C VAL A 42 -2.79 -16.23 4.78
N PHE A 43 -3.14 -15.42 5.77
CA PHE A 43 -3.93 -15.88 6.91
C PHE A 43 -4.63 -14.71 7.60
N CYS A 44 -5.72 -15.00 8.32
CA CYS A 44 -6.32 -14.05 9.25
C CYS A 44 -6.98 -14.78 10.41
N GLU A 45 -7.09 -14.08 11.54
CA GLU A 45 -7.78 -14.55 12.73
C GLU A 45 -8.49 -13.38 13.39
N SER A 46 -9.59 -13.65 14.09
CA SER A 46 -10.23 -12.67 14.99
C SER A 46 -10.40 -13.25 16.38
N ASN A 47 -10.10 -12.44 17.39
CA ASN A 47 -10.55 -12.69 18.76
C ASN A 47 -12.06 -12.39 18.86
N LYS A 48 -12.80 -13.33 19.44
CA LYS A 48 -14.25 -13.27 19.58
C LYS A 48 -14.71 -12.36 20.71
N GLU A 49 -13.85 -12.08 21.70
CA GLU A 49 -14.23 -11.35 22.91
C GLU A 49 -14.14 -9.83 22.74
N ASP A 50 -13.02 -9.35 22.20
CA ASP A 50 -12.70 -7.92 22.12
C ASP A 50 -12.76 -7.37 20.69
N SER A 51 -13.14 -8.19 19.70
CA SER A 51 -13.17 -7.84 18.27
C SER A 51 -11.82 -7.48 17.64
N SER A 52 -10.71 -7.79 18.33
CA SER A 52 -9.37 -7.68 17.78
C SER A 52 -9.19 -8.69 16.65
N SER A 53 -8.42 -8.34 15.62
CA SER A 53 -8.13 -9.25 14.51
C SER A 53 -6.77 -8.97 13.90
N TYR A 54 -6.25 -9.91 13.12
CA TYR A 54 -5.12 -9.65 12.26
C TYR A 54 -5.27 -10.29 10.88
N VAL A 55 -4.51 -9.75 9.93
CA VAL A 55 -4.31 -10.32 8.59
C VAL A 55 -2.81 -10.38 8.30
N ILE A 56 -2.35 -11.48 7.71
CA ILE A 56 -0.98 -11.66 7.22
C ILE A 56 -0.97 -11.60 5.69
N GLN A 57 -0.02 -10.86 5.14
CA GLN A 57 0.23 -10.73 3.70
C GLN A 57 1.70 -11.00 3.39
N SER A 58 1.98 -11.95 2.51
CA SER A 58 3.31 -12.20 1.98
C SER A 58 3.67 -11.19 0.90
N TYR A 59 4.96 -10.93 0.74
CA TYR A 59 5.50 -10.09 -0.33
C TYR A 59 6.84 -10.66 -0.81
N ASP A 60 7.21 -10.35 -2.05
CA ASP A 60 8.30 -11.05 -2.75
C ASP A 60 9.71 -10.47 -2.50
N ASP A 61 9.85 -9.27 -1.93
CA ASP A 61 11.15 -8.58 -1.84
C ASP A 61 11.61 -8.19 -0.44
N GLU A 62 12.93 -8.01 -0.24
CA GLU A 62 13.52 -7.68 1.06
C GLU A 62 13.19 -6.26 1.56
N TYR A 63 12.94 -5.29 0.67
CA TYR A 63 12.48 -3.93 0.98
C TYR A 63 11.99 -3.24 -0.30
N ASP A 64 10.68 -2.99 -0.41
CA ASP A 64 10.19 -1.77 -1.07
C ASP A 64 8.90 -1.32 -0.36
N ASP A 65 9.04 -0.28 0.44
CA ASP A 65 8.00 0.37 1.22
C ASP A 65 7.02 1.19 0.36
N GLY A 66 7.31 1.35 -0.93
CA GLY A 66 6.50 2.09 -1.91
C GLY A 66 5.42 1.28 -2.65
N TYR A 67 5.48 -0.06 -2.64
CA TYR A 67 4.57 -0.89 -3.45
C TYR A 67 3.74 -1.90 -2.66
N ILE A 68 3.69 -1.76 -1.34
CA ILE A 68 2.82 -2.58 -0.49
C ILE A 68 1.38 -2.32 -0.96
N VAL A 69 0.73 -3.35 -1.50
CA VAL A 69 -0.74 -3.38 -1.58
C VAL A 69 -1.21 -3.48 -0.14
N SER A 70 -1.38 -2.34 0.52
CA SER A 70 -1.84 -2.33 1.90
C SER A 70 -3.31 -2.68 1.87
N ILE A 71 -3.65 -3.95 2.09
CA ILE A 71 -5.04 -4.35 2.24
C ILE A 71 -5.51 -3.75 3.55
N ASP A 72 -6.21 -2.62 3.48
CA ASP A 72 -6.91 -2.14 4.67
C ASP A 72 -7.99 -3.14 5.01
N THR A 73 -8.13 -3.43 6.28
CA THR A 73 -9.00 -4.46 6.82
C THR A 73 -9.94 -3.83 7.83
N ASP A 74 -11.21 -4.26 7.82
CA ASP A 74 -12.12 -4.02 8.94
C ASP A 74 -12.24 -5.31 9.77
N ASN A 75 -13.19 -5.40 10.71
CA ASN A 75 -13.30 -6.59 11.57
C ASN A 75 -14.08 -7.73 10.89
N ASN A 76 -14.49 -7.53 9.63
CA ASN A 76 -15.39 -8.43 8.93
C ASN A 76 -14.72 -9.04 7.70
N TYR A 77 -13.98 -8.25 6.92
CA TYR A 77 -13.46 -8.65 5.63
C TYR A 77 -12.00 -8.28 5.41
N THR A 78 -11.28 -9.22 4.82
CA THR A 78 -9.99 -9.01 4.16
C THR A 78 -10.09 -9.55 2.74
N PHE A 79 -9.19 -9.13 1.87
CA PHE A 79 -9.21 -9.53 0.48
C PHE A 79 -7.86 -10.09 0.04
N ASP A 80 -7.87 -10.86 -1.04
CA ASP A 80 -6.70 -11.17 -1.84
C ASP A 80 -6.96 -10.74 -3.27
N ILE A 81 -6.15 -9.81 -3.75
CA ILE A 81 -6.26 -9.22 -5.07
C ILE A 81 -5.25 -9.90 -5.97
N HIS A 82 -5.72 -10.33 -7.14
CA HIS A 82 -4.88 -10.88 -8.18
C HIS A 82 -5.04 -10.05 -9.44
N THR A 83 -3.97 -9.38 -9.84
CA THR A 83 -3.92 -8.60 -11.07
C THR A 83 -2.87 -9.14 -12.02
N LYS A 84 -3.18 -9.09 -13.31
CA LYS A 84 -2.27 -9.38 -14.40
C LYS A 84 -2.57 -8.43 -15.53
N VAL A 85 -1.58 -7.69 -16.00
CA VAL A 85 -1.73 -6.68 -17.06
C VAL A 85 -0.78 -6.98 -18.21
N GLY A 86 -1.27 -6.82 -19.44
CA GLY A 86 -0.46 -6.99 -20.64
C GLY A 86 0.03 -5.65 -21.14
N VAL A 87 1.34 -5.44 -21.16
CA VAL A 87 1.93 -4.18 -21.60
C VAL A 87 2.84 -4.44 -22.80
N LYS A 88 2.60 -3.69 -23.89
CA LYS A 88 3.45 -3.70 -25.06
C LYS A 88 4.16 -2.36 -25.17
N ILE A 89 5.49 -2.36 -25.02
CA ILE A 89 6.31 -1.17 -25.21
C ILE A 89 6.88 -1.21 -26.62
N ILE A 90 6.61 -0.16 -27.38
CA ILE A 90 7.20 0.08 -28.69
C ILE A 90 8.19 1.24 -28.50
N ARG A 91 9.49 0.94 -28.59
CA ARG A 91 10.52 1.97 -28.58
C ARG A 91 10.81 2.39 -30.00
N LYS A 92 10.73 3.69 -30.24
CA LYS A 92 11.17 4.32 -31.49
C LYS A 92 12.43 5.13 -31.19
N GLN A 93 13.56 4.63 -31.67
CA GLN A 93 14.83 5.37 -31.62
C GLN A 93 14.82 6.41 -32.74
N THR A 94 14.96 7.69 -32.38
CA THR A 94 15.00 8.81 -33.32
C THR A 94 16.42 9.34 -33.50
N GLY A 95 17.31 8.55 -34.10
CA GLY A 95 18.67 8.99 -34.45
C GLY A 95 19.54 9.47 -33.26
N ASN A 96 20.76 9.94 -33.55
CA ASN A 96 21.80 10.12 -32.52
C ASN A 96 21.60 11.30 -31.55
N ASP A 97 20.65 12.22 -31.81
CA ASP A 97 20.51 13.47 -31.03
C ASP A 97 19.08 13.72 -30.49
N ALA A 98 18.15 12.77 -30.61
CA ALA A 98 16.80 12.90 -30.06
C ALA A 98 16.54 11.91 -28.93
N ALA A 99 15.76 12.32 -27.93
CA ALA A 99 15.29 11.43 -26.87
C ALA A 99 14.54 10.23 -27.47
N ASP A 100 14.78 9.04 -26.92
CA ASP A 100 13.98 7.86 -27.23
C ASP A 100 12.50 8.15 -27.03
N THR A 101 11.67 7.87 -28.03
CA THR A 101 10.22 7.93 -27.86
C THR A 101 9.70 6.54 -27.50
N TYR A 102 8.95 6.45 -26.42
CA TYR A 102 8.28 5.23 -25.98
C TYR A 102 6.79 5.35 -26.27
N TYR A 103 6.23 4.33 -26.92
CA TYR A 103 4.80 4.14 -27.03
C TYR A 103 4.44 2.90 -26.21
N ILE A 104 3.52 3.06 -25.26
CA ILE A 104 3.04 1.96 -24.43
C ILE A 104 1.62 1.65 -24.91
N GLU A 105 1.47 0.53 -25.60
CA GLU A 105 0.17 -0.05 -25.91
C GLU A 105 -0.25 -0.89 -24.71
N ASN A 106 -1.25 -0.38 -23.99
CA ASN A 106 -1.83 -1.08 -22.87
C ASN A 106 -3.04 -1.89 -23.32
N ASN A 107 -3.07 -3.18 -22.97
CA ASN A 107 -4.17 -4.08 -23.31
C ASN A 107 -5.14 -4.29 -22.13
N GLY A 108 -5.07 -3.43 -21.11
CA GLY A 108 -5.89 -3.53 -19.91
C GLY A 108 -5.55 -4.75 -19.05
N PHE A 109 -6.52 -5.19 -18.25
CA PHE A 109 -6.36 -6.36 -17.39
C PHE A 109 -6.50 -7.67 -18.17
N ILE A 110 -5.47 -8.53 -18.10
CA ILE A 110 -5.54 -9.95 -18.48
C ILE A 110 -6.28 -10.73 -17.38
N LYS A 111 -6.01 -10.40 -16.11
CA LYS A 111 -6.69 -10.95 -14.93
C LYS A 111 -6.90 -9.81 -13.93
N PHE A 112 -8.10 -9.71 -13.39
CA PHE A 112 -8.35 -8.92 -12.19
C PHE A 112 -9.45 -9.61 -11.38
N THR A 113 -9.04 -10.28 -10.32
CA THR A 113 -9.96 -10.96 -9.40
C THR A 113 -9.70 -10.54 -7.97
N ILE A 114 -10.77 -10.45 -7.18
CA ILE A 114 -10.71 -10.16 -5.76
C ILE A 114 -11.34 -11.32 -5.02
N ASP A 115 -10.53 -12.07 -4.28
CA ASP A 115 -11.01 -13.06 -3.31
C ASP A 115 -11.36 -12.33 -2.02
N VAL A 116 -12.57 -12.54 -1.50
CA VAL A 116 -13.05 -11.91 -0.26
C VAL A 116 -13.13 -12.96 0.83
N TYR A 117 -12.47 -12.70 1.95
CA TYR A 117 -12.41 -13.58 3.11
C TYR A 117 -13.16 -12.97 4.29
N ASN A 118 -13.85 -13.81 5.05
CA ASN A 118 -14.44 -13.41 6.32
C ASN A 118 -13.39 -13.56 7.41
N ILE A 119 -12.94 -12.46 8.02
CA ILE A 119 -11.87 -12.47 9.01
C ILE A 119 -12.24 -13.29 10.24
N LYS A 120 -13.53 -13.27 10.63
CA LYS A 120 -14.01 -14.00 11.81
C LYS A 120 -13.91 -15.51 11.67
N THR A 121 -13.82 -16.02 10.46
CA THR A 121 -13.80 -17.45 10.18
C THR A 121 -12.57 -17.90 9.40
N GLY A 122 -11.76 -16.97 8.89
CA GLY A 122 -10.65 -17.25 7.97
C GLY A 122 -11.09 -17.79 6.59
N ARG A 123 -12.39 -17.89 6.30
CA ARG A 123 -12.90 -18.58 5.11
C ARG A 123 -13.11 -17.62 3.95
N LYS A 124 -12.71 -18.06 2.75
CA LYS A 124 -13.12 -17.38 1.51
C LYS A 124 -14.64 -17.43 1.36
N ILE A 125 -15.25 -16.26 1.19
CA ILE A 125 -16.67 -16.06 0.98
C ILE A 125 -17.01 -16.14 -0.50
N ARG A 126 -16.22 -15.44 -1.33
CA ARG A 126 -16.46 -15.33 -2.78
C ARG A 126 -15.20 -14.87 -3.52
N THR A 127 -15.22 -15.04 -4.84
CA THR A 127 -14.28 -14.44 -5.78
C THR A 127 -15.06 -13.50 -6.70
N ILE A 128 -14.54 -12.29 -6.89
CA ILE A 128 -15.16 -11.24 -7.71
C ILE A 128 -14.30 -11.05 -8.94
N ASP A 129 -14.89 -11.25 -10.12
CA ASP A 129 -14.22 -11.05 -11.41
C ASP A 129 -14.37 -9.59 -11.85
N MET A 130 -13.40 -8.77 -11.46
CA MET A 130 -13.38 -7.35 -11.74
C MET A 130 -13.07 -7.05 -13.20
N LYS A 131 -12.26 -7.89 -13.85
CA LYS A 131 -12.01 -7.77 -15.29
C LYS A 131 -13.32 -7.85 -16.07
N ASN A 132 -14.08 -8.93 -15.88
CA ASN A 132 -15.36 -9.10 -16.57
C ASN A 132 -16.35 -7.96 -16.25
N LYS A 133 -16.26 -7.38 -15.04
CA LYS A 133 -17.10 -6.24 -14.65
C LYS A 133 -16.73 -4.98 -15.43
N PHE A 134 -15.45 -4.69 -15.61
CA PHE A 134 -15.00 -3.56 -16.43
C PHE A 134 -15.34 -3.73 -17.90
N GLU A 135 -15.15 -4.93 -18.46
CA GLU A 135 -15.46 -5.19 -19.86
C GLU A 135 -16.95 -4.96 -20.17
N ARG A 136 -17.84 -5.36 -19.25
CA ARG A 136 -19.28 -5.10 -19.39
C ARG A 136 -19.67 -3.62 -19.31
N LEU A 137 -18.82 -2.80 -18.69
CA LEU A 137 -19.00 -1.36 -18.56
C LEU A 137 -18.29 -0.58 -19.68
N GLY A 138 -17.65 -1.27 -20.64
CA GLY A 138 -16.87 -0.63 -21.70
C GLY A 138 -15.59 0.02 -21.19
N LEU A 139 -15.03 -0.49 -20.10
CA LEU A 139 -13.81 -0.01 -19.45
C LEU A 139 -12.63 -0.95 -19.70
N ASP A 140 -12.55 -1.56 -20.88
CA ASP A 140 -11.56 -2.61 -21.20
C ASP A 140 -10.10 -2.10 -21.12
N ASN A 141 -9.89 -0.79 -21.31
CA ASN A 141 -8.58 -0.17 -21.39
C ASN A 141 -8.07 0.44 -20.08
N ILE A 142 -8.79 0.27 -18.96
CA ILE A 142 -8.31 0.77 -17.65
C ILE A 142 -7.28 -0.18 -17.05
N GLN A 143 -6.33 0.38 -16.32
CA GLN A 143 -5.24 -0.35 -15.68
C GLN A 143 -5.09 0.05 -14.22
N PRO A 144 -4.52 -0.81 -13.36
CA PRO A 144 -4.29 -0.42 -11.98
C PRO A 144 -3.25 0.71 -11.94
N ASP A 145 -3.41 1.64 -11.01
CA ASP A 145 -2.37 2.64 -10.74
C ASP A 145 -1.06 1.95 -10.33
N SER A 146 0.13 2.49 -10.67
CA SER A 146 1.42 1.91 -10.26
C SER A 146 1.56 1.79 -8.74
N ASP A 147 0.90 2.69 -8.02
CA ASP A 147 0.98 2.79 -6.56
C ASP A 147 -0.13 1.98 -5.87
N GLN A 148 -0.95 1.24 -6.63
CA GLN A 148 -1.97 0.26 -6.21
C GLN A 148 -2.41 0.31 -4.73
N GLU A 149 -3.05 1.41 -4.32
CA GLU A 149 -3.70 1.46 -3.01
C GLU A 149 -5.09 0.82 -3.11
N PHE A 150 -5.26 -0.28 -2.38
CA PHE A 150 -6.54 -0.96 -2.22
C PHE A 150 -6.96 -0.85 -0.77
N PHE A 151 -8.07 -0.20 -0.48
CA PHE A 151 -8.52 -0.06 0.90
C PHE A 151 -10.00 -0.41 1.03
N ILE A 152 -10.37 -0.92 2.20
CA ILE A 152 -11.77 -1.01 2.59
C ILE A 152 -12.18 0.33 3.19
N THR A 153 -13.33 0.83 2.76
CA THR A 153 -14.01 1.93 3.41
C THR A 153 -15.43 1.52 3.76
N LYS A 154 -15.99 2.13 4.81
CA LYS A 154 -17.37 1.92 5.21
C LYS A 154 -18.19 3.16 4.88
N PHE A 155 -19.26 2.97 4.13
CA PHE A 155 -20.16 4.03 3.75
C PHE A 155 -21.61 3.58 3.95
N ASN A 156 -22.41 4.36 4.69
CA ASN A 156 -23.79 4.03 5.05
C ASN A 156 -23.96 2.62 5.63
N GLY A 157 -23.05 2.21 6.51
CA GLY A 157 -23.08 0.88 7.13
C GLY A 157 -22.57 -0.26 6.26
N LYS A 158 -22.33 -0.02 4.96
CA LYS A 158 -21.89 -1.03 3.99
C LYS A 158 -20.39 -0.97 3.76
N ASN A 159 -19.80 -2.12 3.44
CA ASN A 159 -18.36 -2.22 3.17
C ASN A 159 -18.07 -2.09 1.68
N PHE A 160 -17.05 -1.30 1.35
CA PHE A 160 -16.61 -1.05 -0.02
C PHE A 160 -15.14 -1.37 -0.17
N VAL A 161 -14.79 -2.05 -1.25
CA VAL A 161 -13.40 -2.10 -1.72
C VAL A 161 -13.21 -0.93 -2.67
N CYS A 162 -12.27 -0.05 -2.35
CA CYS A 162 -11.84 1.03 -3.21
C CYS A 162 -10.54 0.64 -3.91
N PHE A 163 -10.43 0.97 -5.19
CA PHE A 163 -9.20 0.81 -5.94
C PHE A 163 -9.01 1.96 -6.93
N MET A 164 -7.76 2.37 -7.09
CA MET A 164 -7.37 3.40 -8.04
C MET A 164 -6.91 2.78 -9.35
N VAL A 165 -7.42 3.31 -10.45
CA VAL A 165 -7.00 2.95 -11.80
C VAL A 165 -6.56 4.17 -12.56
N LYS A 166 -5.76 3.97 -13.60
CA LYS A 166 -5.40 5.02 -14.56
C LYS A 166 -6.06 4.74 -15.90
N ASN A 167 -6.55 5.80 -16.55
CA ASN A 167 -6.88 5.75 -17.97
C ASN A 167 -5.57 5.89 -18.74
N SER A 168 -5.06 4.81 -19.31
CA SER A 168 -3.83 4.87 -20.11
C SER A 168 -4.15 5.02 -21.59
N GLU A 169 -4.68 6.15 -22.01
CA GLU A 169 -4.49 6.58 -23.40
C GLU A 169 -3.14 7.30 -23.47
N PHE A 170 -2.04 6.53 -23.55
CA PHE A 170 -0.72 7.09 -23.87
C PHE A 170 -0.66 7.44 -25.37
N SER A 171 -1.46 8.43 -25.80
CA SER A 171 -1.24 9.13 -27.06
C SER A 171 -0.33 10.33 -26.77
N GLY A 172 0.78 10.45 -27.49
CA GLY A 172 1.87 11.43 -27.34
C GLY A 172 1.56 12.80 -26.70
N ASP A 173 2.59 13.33 -26.03
CA ASP A 173 2.70 14.70 -25.49
C ASP A 173 1.49 15.24 -24.73
N ARG A 174 1.00 14.52 -23.71
CA ARG A 174 0.47 15.11 -22.46
C ARG A 174 0.12 14.05 -21.41
N TYR A 175 0.80 14.14 -20.27
CA TYR A 175 0.41 13.52 -19.01
C TYR A 175 -0.90 14.18 -18.50
N ASP A 176 -2.08 13.69 -18.89
CA ASP A 176 -3.33 13.93 -18.12
C ASP A 176 -3.62 12.67 -17.29
N ASP A 177 -2.73 12.41 -16.33
CA ASP A 177 -2.75 11.24 -15.44
C ASP A 177 -3.74 11.46 -14.28
N ARG A 178 -5.04 11.55 -14.58
CA ARG A 178 -6.06 11.62 -13.53
C ARG A 178 -6.45 10.21 -13.12
N GLY A 179 -5.90 9.75 -12.00
CA GLY A 179 -6.36 8.53 -11.33
C GLY A 179 -7.87 8.56 -11.11
N ARG A 180 -8.54 7.47 -11.49
CA ARG A 180 -9.97 7.24 -11.26
C ARG A 180 -10.13 6.28 -10.09
N LYS A 181 -11.03 6.62 -9.18
CA LYS A 181 -11.38 5.74 -8.05
C LYS A 181 -12.65 4.98 -8.38
N PHE A 182 -12.65 3.71 -8.06
CA PHE A 182 -13.82 2.88 -8.18
C PHE A 182 -14.14 2.23 -6.85
N TYR A 183 -15.43 2.11 -6.58
CA TYR A 183 -15.94 1.53 -5.35
C TYR A 183 -16.83 0.34 -5.67
N LEU A 184 -16.53 -0.77 -5.04
CA LEU A 184 -17.32 -1.99 -5.10
C LEU A 184 -17.94 -2.25 -3.73
N CYS A 185 -19.27 -2.19 -3.64
CA CYS A 185 -19.95 -2.60 -2.42
C CYS A 185 -19.86 -4.13 -2.27
N LEU A 186 -19.38 -4.61 -1.12
CA LEU A 186 -19.25 -6.04 -0.85
C LEU A 186 -20.59 -6.71 -0.51
N ASP A 187 -21.55 -5.93 -0.01
CA ASP A 187 -22.84 -6.44 0.47
C ASP A 187 -23.79 -6.74 -0.71
N ASP A 188 -23.93 -5.79 -1.65
CA ASP A 188 -24.88 -5.88 -2.78
C ASP A 188 -24.21 -5.88 -4.17
N MET A 189 -22.88 -5.83 -4.24
CA MET A 189 -22.08 -5.83 -5.47
C MET A 189 -22.25 -4.60 -6.37
N SER A 190 -22.94 -3.55 -5.88
CA SER A 190 -23.06 -2.27 -6.59
C SER A 190 -21.68 -1.66 -6.89
N PHE A 191 -21.62 -0.91 -8.00
CA PHE A 191 -20.39 -0.33 -8.54
C PHE A 191 -20.53 1.17 -8.69
N TYR A 192 -19.50 1.90 -8.29
CA TYR A 192 -19.45 3.34 -8.42
C TYR A 192 -18.11 3.77 -9.01
N ASP A 193 -18.18 4.74 -9.91
CA ASP A 193 -17.06 5.39 -10.58
C ASP A 193 -16.96 6.83 -10.07
N GLY A 194 -15.82 7.19 -9.50
CA GLY A 194 -15.61 8.51 -8.92
C GLY A 194 -16.14 8.62 -7.50
N GLU A 195 -17.38 9.06 -7.32
CA GLU A 195 -17.93 9.36 -5.99
C GLU A 195 -18.86 8.24 -5.48
N LEU A 196 -18.76 7.95 -4.18
CA LEU A 196 -19.79 7.20 -3.48
C LEU A 196 -21.12 7.99 -3.52
N PRO A 197 -22.29 7.33 -3.49
CA PRO A 197 -23.56 8.03 -3.58
C PRO A 197 -23.73 9.05 -2.44
N ASN A 198 -23.70 10.34 -2.77
CA ASN A 198 -23.85 11.45 -1.83
C ASN A 198 -25.28 11.53 -1.29
N GLU A 199 -25.60 10.77 -0.24
CA GLU A 199 -26.74 11.06 0.63
C GLU A 199 -26.44 10.60 2.07
N VAL A 200 -25.54 11.31 2.78
CA VAL A 200 -25.70 11.61 4.22
C VAL A 200 -25.03 12.97 4.46
N GLU A 201 -25.80 13.90 5.01
CA GLU A 201 -25.33 15.16 5.57
C GLU A 201 -24.12 14.89 6.47
N TYR A 202 -23.05 15.67 6.28
CA TYR A 202 -22.06 15.86 7.32
C TYR A 202 -22.81 16.34 8.57
N SER A 203 -23.19 15.44 9.46
CA SER A 203 -23.46 15.85 10.82
C SER A 203 -22.09 16.16 11.40
N ASP A 204 -21.68 17.42 11.26
CA ASP A 204 -20.89 18.12 12.27
C ASP A 204 -21.72 18.11 13.58
N SER A 205 -21.99 16.92 14.13
CA SER A 205 -22.40 16.76 15.51
C SER A 205 -21.15 17.06 16.32
N SER A 206 -20.91 18.36 16.45
CA SER A 206 -20.13 19.07 17.43
C SER A 206 -20.62 18.75 18.86
N GLU A 207 -20.78 17.47 19.17
CA GLU A 207 -21.07 16.99 20.51
C GLU A 207 -19.72 16.69 21.17
N SER A 208 -19.21 17.72 21.86
CA SER A 208 -18.01 17.77 22.69
C SER A 208 -16.72 17.25 22.03
N ILE A 209 -15.88 18.20 21.61
CA ILE A 209 -14.45 17.93 21.36
C ILE A 209 -13.84 17.48 22.68
N GLU A 210 -13.79 16.17 22.93
CA GLU A 210 -12.98 15.65 24.03
C GLU A 210 -11.52 15.80 23.63
N GLU A 211 -10.71 16.34 24.54
CA GLU A 211 -9.27 16.37 24.34
C GLU A 211 -8.75 14.93 24.33
N TYR A 212 -8.37 14.44 23.16
CA TYR A 212 -7.83 13.10 22.96
C TYR A 212 -6.35 13.16 22.57
N ILE A 213 -5.56 12.22 23.08
CA ILE A 213 -4.17 12.03 22.66
C ILE A 213 -4.12 10.82 21.71
N PRO A 214 -3.85 11.02 20.41
CA PRO A 214 -3.64 9.93 19.47
C PRO A 214 -2.59 8.92 19.93
N ILE A 215 -2.88 7.63 19.78
CA ILE A 215 -1.92 6.56 20.09
C ILE A 215 -0.59 6.77 19.37
N LYS A 216 -0.60 7.29 18.14
CA LYS A 216 0.64 7.61 17.39
C LYS A 216 1.53 8.65 18.09
N LYS A 217 0.95 9.56 18.89
CA LYS A 217 1.72 10.50 19.72
C LYS A 217 2.28 9.82 20.97
N LEU A 218 1.54 8.87 21.54
CA LEU A 218 1.97 8.06 22.68
C LEU A 218 3.00 6.97 22.32
N LEU A 219 3.08 6.59 21.05
CA LEU A 219 4.02 5.62 20.52
C LEU A 219 4.92 6.26 19.45
N PRO A 220 5.76 7.23 19.83
CA PRO A 220 6.69 7.83 18.88
C PRO A 220 7.75 6.80 18.44
N LYS A 221 8.34 7.02 17.26
CA LYS A 221 9.29 6.08 16.63
C LYS A 221 10.45 5.68 17.54
N ASN A 222 10.99 6.61 18.33
CA ASN A 222 12.05 6.33 19.30
C ASN A 222 11.58 5.37 20.41
N LEU A 223 10.39 5.56 20.98
CA LEU A 223 9.84 4.66 21.99
C LEU A 223 9.59 3.26 21.44
N ILE A 224 9.04 3.17 20.23
CA ILE A 224 8.87 1.90 19.50
C ILE A 224 10.23 1.20 19.32
N THR A 225 11.22 1.93 18.81
CA THR A 225 12.56 1.37 18.51
C THR A 225 13.27 0.85 19.76
N LEU A 226 13.08 1.50 20.92
CA LEU A 226 13.68 1.06 22.19
C LEU A 226 13.04 -0.22 22.73
N ASN A 227 11.75 -0.42 22.49
CA ASN A 227 10.97 -1.47 23.16
C ASN A 227 10.65 -2.67 22.29
N ILE A 228 10.67 -2.49 20.97
CA ILE A 228 10.24 -3.50 20.02
C ILE A 228 11.44 -3.89 19.15
N ALA A 229 11.57 -5.19 18.85
CA ALA A 229 12.60 -5.72 17.96
C ALA A 229 12.31 -5.41 16.46
N VAL A 230 11.91 -4.17 16.14
CA VAL A 230 11.57 -3.72 14.79
C VAL A 230 12.55 -2.64 14.35
N LYS A 231 13.28 -2.86 13.25
CA LYS A 231 14.11 -1.81 12.65
C LYS A 231 13.37 -0.98 11.61
N ASN A 232 12.39 -1.54 10.90
CA ASN A 232 12.04 -0.98 9.59
C ASN A 232 10.54 -0.93 9.23
N MET A 233 9.61 -1.49 10.01
CA MET A 233 8.17 -1.34 9.70
C MET A 233 7.28 -1.47 10.95
N PHE A 234 6.89 -0.33 11.50
CA PHE A 234 5.86 -0.22 12.54
C PHE A 234 5.04 1.03 12.25
N ARG A 235 3.91 0.87 11.56
CA ARG A 235 3.01 1.97 11.21
C ARG A 235 1.74 1.85 12.06
N ILE A 236 1.33 2.97 12.65
CA ILE A 236 0.12 3.06 13.46
C ILE A 236 -0.85 3.97 12.72
N ASN A 237 -2.02 3.45 12.38
CA ASN A 237 -3.11 4.23 11.83
C ASN A 237 -4.26 4.23 12.83
N ASP A 238 -4.57 5.42 13.34
CA ASP A 238 -5.67 5.62 14.27
C ASP A 238 -6.91 6.15 13.53
N SER A 239 -7.99 5.39 13.52
CA SER A 239 -9.25 5.79 12.87
C SER A 239 -10.26 6.26 13.91
N ILE A 240 -10.63 7.54 13.84
CA ILE A 240 -11.68 8.15 14.68
C ILE A 240 -13.06 7.62 14.21
N TYR A 241 -13.27 7.49 12.91
CA TYR A 241 -14.54 7.06 12.33
C TYR A 241 -14.88 5.59 12.61
N ASP A 242 -13.88 4.70 12.62
CA ASP A 242 -14.12 3.27 12.81
C ASP A 242 -13.95 2.82 14.27
N ASN A 243 -13.57 3.73 15.18
CA ASN A 243 -13.16 3.42 16.55
C ASN A 243 -12.14 2.26 16.61
N LYS A 244 -11.07 2.38 15.84
CA LYS A 244 -10.04 1.33 15.69
C LYS A 244 -8.62 1.89 15.66
N ILE A 245 -7.69 1.02 16.02
CA ILE A 245 -6.25 1.23 15.90
C ILE A 245 -5.70 0.11 15.02
N ARG A 246 -5.09 0.48 13.90
CA ARG A 246 -4.42 -0.46 13.00
C ARG A 246 -2.92 -0.38 13.21
N ILE A 247 -2.27 -1.53 13.34
CA ILE A 247 -0.82 -1.64 13.50
C ILE A 247 -0.28 -2.53 12.40
N ILE A 248 0.57 -1.95 11.56
CA ILE A 248 1.22 -2.67 10.46
C ILE A 248 2.67 -2.90 10.84
N THR A 249 3.07 -4.16 10.90
CA THR A 249 4.46 -4.55 11.15
C THR A 249 4.87 -5.80 10.36
N SER A 250 6.11 -6.25 10.51
CA SER A 250 6.59 -7.47 9.87
C SER A 250 6.37 -8.68 10.78
N VAL A 251 5.96 -9.81 10.21
CA VAL A 251 5.93 -11.11 10.90
C VAL A 251 7.29 -11.44 11.52
N ARG A 252 8.40 -11.04 10.88
CA ARG A 252 9.74 -11.28 11.42
C ARG A 252 10.00 -10.55 12.74
N SER A 253 9.37 -9.39 12.92
CA SER A 253 9.52 -8.56 14.10
C SER A 253 8.70 -9.02 15.30
N LEU A 254 7.73 -9.91 15.09
CA LEU A 254 6.96 -10.46 16.20
C LEU A 254 7.85 -11.29 17.13
N PRO A 255 7.63 -11.23 18.46
CA PRO A 255 8.35 -12.06 19.39
C PRO A 255 8.06 -13.54 19.12
N TYR A 256 9.03 -14.44 19.33
CA TYR A 256 8.75 -15.90 19.27
C TYR A 256 7.95 -16.38 20.48
N ASN A 257 8.04 -15.64 21.58
CA ASN A 257 7.41 -15.90 22.86
C ASN A 257 6.71 -14.63 23.35
N ASN A 258 5.38 -14.66 23.37
CA ASN A 258 4.54 -13.66 24.02
C ASN A 258 3.19 -14.34 24.33
N GLU A 259 2.99 -14.74 25.58
CA GLU A 259 1.81 -15.48 26.00
C GLU A 259 0.54 -14.64 25.81
N LYS A 260 0.62 -13.33 26.04
CA LYS A 260 -0.52 -12.41 25.87
C LYS A 260 -0.99 -12.35 24.41
N LEU A 261 -0.08 -12.09 23.47
CA LEU A 261 -0.36 -12.04 22.03
C LEU A 261 -0.93 -13.37 21.53
N TYR A 262 -0.30 -14.48 21.89
CA TYR A 262 -0.73 -15.81 21.42
C TYR A 262 -1.94 -16.38 22.16
N THR A 263 -2.33 -15.80 23.29
CA THR A 263 -3.62 -16.11 23.92
C THR A 263 -4.76 -15.38 23.21
N ILE A 264 -4.53 -14.13 22.79
CA ILE A 264 -5.49 -13.36 21.98
C ILE A 264 -5.64 -14.00 20.60
N PHE A 265 -4.53 -14.48 20.03
CA PHE A 265 -4.46 -15.10 18.71
C PHE A 265 -3.75 -16.47 18.73
N PRO A 266 -4.45 -17.54 19.14
CA PRO A 266 -3.88 -18.88 19.24
C PRO A 266 -3.24 -19.41 17.95
N GLU A 267 -3.82 -19.12 16.79
CA GLU A 267 -3.35 -19.67 15.50
C GLU A 267 -2.12 -18.90 14.99
N LEU A 268 -1.93 -17.65 15.41
CA LEU A 268 -0.81 -16.80 15.01
C LEU A 268 0.56 -17.41 15.34
N LYS A 269 0.69 -18.15 16.44
CA LYS A 269 1.98 -18.71 16.88
C LYS A 269 2.56 -19.66 15.83
N ASP A 270 1.74 -20.58 15.33
CA ASP A 270 2.16 -21.58 14.37
C ASP A 270 2.41 -20.95 13.00
N GLU A 271 1.60 -19.97 12.60
CA GLU A 271 1.78 -19.21 11.36
C GLU A 271 3.08 -18.40 11.36
N VAL A 272 3.36 -17.66 12.43
CA VAL A 272 4.62 -16.90 12.58
C VAL A 272 5.81 -17.86 12.54
N ALA A 273 5.74 -18.99 13.23
CA ALA A 273 6.79 -19.99 13.22
C ALA A 273 6.99 -20.59 11.82
N TYR A 274 5.91 -20.87 11.08
CA TYR A 274 5.97 -21.37 9.71
C TYR A 274 6.63 -20.38 8.76
N LEU A 275 6.17 -19.13 8.73
CA LEU A 275 6.67 -18.09 7.84
C LEU A 275 8.15 -17.78 8.08
N LYS A 276 8.56 -17.66 9.35
CA LYS A 276 9.97 -17.47 9.72
C LYS A 276 10.85 -18.64 9.31
N ARG A 277 10.41 -19.90 9.55
CA ARG A 277 11.16 -21.11 9.14
C ARG A 277 11.33 -21.23 7.63
N LYS A 278 10.32 -20.79 6.87
CA LYS A 278 10.34 -20.81 5.39
C LYS A 278 11.00 -19.59 4.77
N ASN A 279 11.46 -18.64 5.58
CA ASN A 279 12.01 -17.37 5.15
C ASN A 279 11.05 -16.58 4.23
N ILE A 280 9.74 -16.72 4.46
CA ILE A 280 8.71 -15.98 3.72
C ILE A 280 8.62 -14.59 4.34
N PHE A 281 8.77 -13.57 3.51
CA PHE A 281 8.58 -12.17 3.88
C PHE A 281 7.09 -11.91 3.98
N ALA A 282 6.63 -11.46 5.15
CA ALA A 282 5.23 -11.16 5.38
C ALA A 282 5.03 -10.00 6.34
N ASN A 283 4.03 -9.19 6.01
CA ASN A 283 3.48 -8.14 6.83
C ASN A 283 2.31 -8.70 7.63
N ILE A 284 2.09 -8.14 8.80
CA ILE A 284 0.91 -8.39 9.62
C ILE A 284 0.25 -7.07 9.95
N ILE A 285 -1.06 -7.03 9.76
CA ILE A 285 -1.91 -5.88 10.08
C ILE A 285 -2.78 -6.32 11.24
N PHE A 286 -2.52 -5.79 12.42
CA PHE A 286 -3.43 -5.94 13.56
C PHE A 286 -4.47 -4.83 13.52
N VAL A 287 -5.68 -5.16 13.94
CA VAL A 287 -6.80 -4.25 14.15
C VAL A 287 -7.25 -4.44 15.59
N PHE A 288 -7.11 -3.40 16.40
CA PHE A 288 -7.51 -3.38 17.80
C PHE A 288 -8.64 -2.37 18.03
N PRO A 289 -9.47 -2.56 19.07
CA PRO A 289 -10.37 -1.53 19.60
C PRO A 289 -9.65 -0.21 19.89
N LYS A 290 -10.38 0.91 19.80
CA LYS A 290 -9.81 2.27 20.04
C LYS A 290 -9.29 2.49 21.47
N ASP A 291 -9.85 1.77 22.43
CA ASP A 291 -9.52 1.86 23.86
C ASP A 291 -8.27 1.07 24.26
N ILE A 292 -7.63 0.34 23.31
CA ILE A 292 -6.34 -0.30 23.56
C ILE A 292 -5.30 0.73 24.02
N LYS A 293 -4.54 0.39 25.07
CA LYS A 293 -3.52 1.30 25.61
C LYS A 293 -2.21 1.17 24.84
N ALA A 294 -1.45 2.26 24.78
CA ALA A 294 -0.13 2.28 24.16
C ALA A 294 0.86 1.29 24.81
N GLU A 295 0.82 1.13 26.13
CA GLU A 295 1.57 0.12 26.90
C GLU A 295 1.23 -1.28 26.42
N GLU A 296 -0.07 -1.56 26.26
CA GLU A 296 -0.55 -2.86 25.86
C GLU A 296 -0.11 -3.21 24.43
N ILE A 297 -0.09 -2.24 23.53
CA ILE A 297 0.50 -2.40 22.21
C ILE A 297 1.99 -2.78 22.32
N LEU A 298 2.77 -2.08 23.14
CA LEU A 298 4.19 -2.40 23.32
C LEU A 298 4.36 -3.79 23.93
N GLU A 299 3.59 -4.14 24.96
CA GLU A 299 3.60 -5.47 25.58
C GLU A 299 3.31 -6.58 24.57
N LEU A 300 2.31 -6.42 23.70
CA LEU A 300 1.94 -7.41 22.69
C LEU A 300 3.02 -7.59 21.61
N MET A 301 3.81 -6.55 21.35
CA MET A 301 4.83 -6.54 20.29
C MET A 301 6.24 -6.85 20.82
N SER A 302 6.45 -6.82 22.13
CA SER A 302 7.72 -7.11 22.78
C SER A 302 7.83 -8.58 23.22
N PRO A 303 9.04 -9.12 23.45
CA PRO A 303 9.22 -10.44 24.04
C PRO A 303 8.54 -10.59 25.41
N GLU A 304 8.19 -11.82 25.78
CA GLU A 304 7.62 -12.14 27.08
C GLU A 304 8.45 -11.56 28.24
N GLY A 305 7.78 -10.92 29.21
CA GLY A 305 8.42 -10.30 30.37
C GLY A 305 9.26 -9.04 30.09
N HIS A 306 9.22 -8.49 28.86
CA HIS A 306 9.92 -7.25 28.52
C HIS A 306 9.37 -6.08 29.34
N LYS A 307 10.28 -5.34 29.99
CA LYS A 307 9.93 -4.11 30.71
C LYS A 307 10.12 -2.91 29.80
N LEU A 308 9.13 -2.03 29.78
CA LEU A 308 9.19 -0.82 28.95
C LEU A 308 10.37 0.08 29.37
N VAL A 309 11.12 0.53 28.36
CA VAL A 309 12.31 1.38 28.47
C VAL A 309 11.97 2.77 27.91
N PHE A 310 12.29 3.80 28.69
CA PHE A 310 12.04 5.21 28.36
C PHE A 310 13.33 6.04 28.22
N ASP A 311 14.49 5.37 28.20
CA ASP A 311 15.80 6.02 28.16
C ASP A 311 15.92 6.95 26.94
N GLY A 312 16.10 8.25 27.20
CA GLY A 312 16.24 9.26 26.15
C GLY A 312 14.94 9.67 25.46
N ILE A 313 13.77 9.29 25.99
CA ILE A 313 12.49 9.79 25.49
C ILE A 313 12.25 11.22 26.01
N ILE A 314 12.03 12.14 25.08
CA ILE A 314 11.83 13.56 25.34
C ILE A 314 10.56 14.01 24.61
N VAL A 315 9.62 14.60 25.35
CA VAL A 315 8.53 15.40 24.79
C VAL A 315 9.12 16.78 24.50
N LYS A 316 9.12 17.19 23.24
CA LYS A 316 9.64 18.51 22.85
C LYS A 316 8.67 19.61 23.25
N ALA A 317 9.19 20.82 23.45
CA ALA A 317 8.39 22.03 23.70
C ALA A 317 7.21 22.22 22.73
N GLU A 318 7.40 21.92 21.43
CA GLU A 318 6.37 22.04 20.40
C GLU A 318 5.20 21.06 20.55
N ASP A 319 5.47 19.89 21.14
CA ASP A 319 4.49 18.82 21.37
C ASP A 319 3.98 18.81 22.82
N SER A 320 4.54 19.65 23.70
CA SER A 320 4.21 19.72 25.11
C SER A 320 3.00 20.60 25.38
N TYR A 321 2.19 20.24 26.38
CA TYR A 321 1.07 21.04 26.86
C TYR A 321 1.51 22.41 27.43
N ASP A 322 2.68 22.48 28.07
CA ASP A 322 3.19 23.69 28.74
C ASP A 322 4.25 24.47 27.93
N GLY A 323 4.57 24.03 26.71
CA GLY A 323 5.59 24.66 25.87
C GLY A 323 7.04 24.44 26.32
N LEU A 324 7.29 23.53 27.27
CA LEU A 324 8.63 23.16 27.74
C LEU A 324 8.98 21.73 27.30
N SER A 325 10.28 21.45 27.17
CA SER A 325 10.75 20.10 26.88
C SER A 325 10.83 19.28 28.17
N HIS A 326 10.31 18.05 28.14
CA HIS A 326 10.29 17.13 29.29
C HIS A 326 10.94 15.80 28.93
N GLN A 327 11.95 15.40 29.70
CA GLN A 327 12.39 14.01 29.71
C GLN A 327 11.36 13.19 30.50
N VAL A 328 10.95 12.04 29.96
CA VAL A 328 9.93 11.19 30.57
C VAL A 328 10.48 9.81 30.88
N HIS A 329 9.95 9.20 31.93
CA HIS A 329 10.38 7.90 32.45
C HIS A 329 9.25 6.88 32.55
N SER A 330 8.03 7.26 32.13
CA SER A 330 6.87 6.38 32.09
C SER A 330 5.85 6.85 31.06
N MET A 331 4.90 5.99 30.71
CA MET A 331 3.76 6.39 29.90
C MET A 331 2.83 7.38 30.59
N GLU A 332 2.79 7.39 31.93
CA GLU A 332 1.99 8.35 32.69
C GLU A 332 2.56 9.77 32.52
N GLU A 333 3.89 9.91 32.65
CA GLU A 333 4.57 11.18 32.37
C GLU A 333 4.43 11.59 30.90
N LEU A 334 4.55 10.65 29.97
CA LEU A 334 4.34 10.92 28.55
C LEU A 334 2.95 11.52 28.28
N ARG A 335 1.89 10.91 28.82
CA ARG A 335 0.51 11.44 28.70
C ARG A 335 0.34 12.80 29.37
N LYS A 336 0.98 12.99 30.52
CA LYS A 336 0.89 14.24 31.28
C LYS A 336 1.45 15.43 30.50
N TYR A 337 2.55 15.23 29.77
CA TYR A 337 3.23 16.32 29.08
C TYR A 337 2.81 16.49 27.63
N ILE A 338 2.35 15.44 26.93
CA ILE A 338 1.92 15.57 25.54
C ILE A 338 0.64 16.39 25.42
N LYS A 339 0.64 17.31 24.45
CA LYS A 339 -0.53 18.08 24.08
C LYS A 339 -1.59 17.22 23.36
N PRO A 340 -2.86 17.23 23.82
CA PRO A 340 -3.94 16.57 23.11
C PRO A 340 -4.24 17.25 21.78
N ASP A 341 -4.82 16.51 20.85
CA ASP A 341 -5.41 17.09 19.65
C ASP A 341 -6.85 17.54 19.95
N LYS A 342 -7.31 18.59 19.26
CA LYS A 342 -8.72 18.96 19.23
C LYS A 342 -9.36 18.14 18.11
N GLU A 343 -10.36 17.34 18.44
CA GLU A 343 -11.21 16.62 17.47
C GLU A 343 -11.92 17.58 16.49
#